data_AF-A0AAX6GX50-F1
#
_entry.id   AF-A0AAX6GX50-F1
#
_cell.length_a   1.000
_cell.length_b   1.000
_cell.length_c   1.000
_cell.angle_alpha   90.00
_cell.angle_beta   90.00
_cell.angle_gamma   90.00
#
_symmetry.space_group_name_H-M   'P 1'
#
loop_
_entity.id
_entity.type
_entity.pdbx_description
1 polymer ?
#
loop_
_entity_poly.entity_id
_entity_poly.type
_entity_poly.pdbx_seq_one_letter_code
_entity_poly.pdbx_strand_id
1 'polypeptide(L)' 'MTTLISIEDVHREVKILKALSRQKNLVKFYDACEDALNVYIVMELCEGSELLDRILSRRKVHGG' A
#
# COMPACT_ATOMS: atom_id res chain seq x y z
N MET A 1 -21.20 -0.64 -12.13
CA MET A 1 -21.88 -1.23 -10.95
C MET A 1 -20.82 -1.43 -9.87
N THR A 2 -20.59 -0.41 -9.05
CA THR A 2 -19.90 -0.59 -7.76
C THR A 2 -20.92 -1.24 -6.83
N THR A 3 -20.78 -2.54 -6.62
CA THR A 3 -21.66 -3.28 -5.71
C THR A 3 -21.45 -2.70 -4.31
N LEU A 4 -22.51 -2.51 -3.53
CA LEU A 4 -22.41 -1.99 -2.14
C LEU A 4 -21.39 -2.76 -1.28
N ILE A 5 -21.20 -4.04 -1.62
CA ILE A 5 -20.20 -4.96 -1.08
C ILE A 5 -18.77 -4.38 -1.23
N SER A 6 -18.45 -3.74 -2.35
CA SER A 6 -17.10 -3.19 -2.59
C SER A 6 -16.76 -2.03 -1.66
N ILE A 7 -17.74 -1.21 -1.27
CA ILE A 7 -17.50 -0.05 -0.39
C ILE A 7 -17.29 -0.53 1.05
N GLU A 8 -18.10 -1.48 1.52
CA GLU A 8 -17.92 -2.11 2.83
C GLU A 8 -16.58 -2.83 2.95
N ASP A 9 -16.15 -3.52 1.89
CA ASP A 9 -14.86 -4.19 1.83
C ASP A 9 -13.70 -3.19 1.91
N VAL A 10 -13.76 -2.08 1.17
CA VAL A 10 -12.75 -1.01 1.26
C VAL A 10 -12.69 -0.39 2.65
N HIS A 11 -13.84 -0.17 3.29
CA HIS A 11 -13.90 0.32 4.69
C HIS A 11 -13.25 -0.68 5.66
N ARG A 12 -13.49 -1.98 5.46
CA ARG A 12 -12.85 -3.04 6.26
C ARG A 12 -11.34 -3.05 6.05
N GLU A 13 -10.86 -2.94 4.81
CA GLU A 13 -9.43 -2.87 4.50
C GLU A 13 -8.75 -1.65 5.13
N VAL A 14 -9.36 -0.47 5.03
CA VAL A 14 -8.87 0.75 5.69
C VAL A 14 -8.79 0.56 7.20
N LYS A 15 -9.77 -0.11 7.81
CA LYS A 15 -9.76 -0.41 9.25
C LYS A 15 -8.62 -1.36 9.64
N ILE A 16 -8.34 -2.36 8.81
CA ILE A 16 -7.21 -3.28 9.01
C ILE A 16 -5.88 -2.52 8.88
N LEU A 17 -5.72 -1.69 7.84
CA LEU A 17 -4.53 -0.86 7.64
C LEU A 17 -4.28 0.08 8.82
N LYS A 18 -5.34 0.76 9.32
CA LYS A 18 -5.27 1.59 10.53
C LYS A 18 -4.79 0.80 11.76
N ALA A 19 -5.28 -0.43 11.93
CA ALA A 19 -4.88 -1.29 13.05
C ALA A 19 -3.42 -1.77 12.94
N LEU A 20 -2.92 -1.99 11.72
CA LEU A 20 -1.57 -2.52 11.46
C LEU A 20 -0.47 -1.44 11.36
N SER A 21 -0.83 -0.15 11.31
CA SER A 21 0.09 0.98 11.09
C SER A 21 1.22 1.16 12.12
N ARG A 22 1.31 0.32 13.17
CA ARG A 22 2.36 0.40 14.21
C ARG A 22 3.56 -0.51 13.94
N GLN A 23 3.58 -1.24 12.83
CA GLN A 23 4.67 -2.15 12.48
C GLN A 23 5.74 -1.48 11.60
N LYS A 24 7.03 -1.72 11.91
CA LYS A 24 8.18 -1.14 11.19
C LYS A 24 8.33 -1.61 9.74
N ASN A 25 7.78 -2.77 9.40
CA ASN A 25 7.93 -3.40 8.08
C ASN A 25 6.71 -3.15 7.16
N LEU A 26 5.78 -2.32 7.60
CA LEU A 26 4.52 -2.05 6.91
C LEU A 26 4.46 -0.56 6.62
N VAL A 27 3.95 -0.23 5.43
CA VAL A 27 3.82 1.16 5.01
C VAL A 27 2.91 1.89 6.00
N LYS A 28 3.40 3.00 6.55
CA LYS A 28 2.63 3.81 7.49
C LYS A 28 1.40 4.39 6.80
N PHE A 29 0.24 4.06 7.35
CA PHE A 29 -1.03 4.62 6.93
C PHE A 29 -1.28 5.94 7.69
N TYR A 30 -1.64 7.00 6.96
CA TYR A 30 -2.00 8.30 7.56
C TYR A 30 -3.50 8.48 7.65
N ASP A 31 -4.20 8.45 6.52
CA ASP A 31 -5.65 8.61 6.47
C ASP A 31 -6.26 8.04 5.20
N ALA A 32 -7.59 7.97 5.14
CA ALA A 32 -8.34 7.65 3.93
C ALA A 32 -9.50 8.62 3.76
N CYS A 33 -9.67 9.14 2.55
CA CYS A 33 -10.74 10.05 2.16
C CYS A 33 -11.55 9.41 1.04
N GLU A 34 -12.85 9.67 1.00
CA GLU A 34 -13.71 9.19 -0.08
C GLU A 34 -14.44 10.36 -0.75
N ASP A 35 -14.70 10.21 -2.04
CA ASP A 35 -15.60 11.07 -2.80
C ASP A 35 -16.75 10.24 -3.40
N ALA A 36 -17.59 10.86 -4.24
CA ALA A 36 -18.74 10.19 -4.84
C ALA A 36 -18.38 8.99 -5.74
N LEU A 37 -17.12 8.84 -6.16
CA LEU A 37 -16.68 7.88 -7.17
C LEU A 37 -15.44 7.06 -6.75
N ASN A 38 -14.62 7.56 -5.83
CA ASN A 38 -13.29 7.02 -5.53
C ASN A 38 -12.98 7.06 -4.02
N VAL A 39 -12.04 6.19 -3.62
CA VAL A 39 -11.43 6.18 -2.29
C VAL A 39 -9.94 6.46 -2.43
N TYR A 40 -9.44 7.41 -1.66
CA TYR A 40 -8.06 7.86 -1.62
C TYR A 40 -7.42 7.41 -0.30
N ILE A 41 -6.27 6.77 -0.39
CA ILE A 41 -5.51 6.29 0.77
C ILE A 41 -4.21 7.09 0.86
N VAL A 42 -4.03 7.79 1.98
CA VAL A 42 -2.85 8.60 2.28
C VAL A 42 -1.88 7.74 3.10
N MET A 43 -0.68 7.51 2.55
CA MET A 43 0.35 6.65 3.14
C MET A 43 1.72 7.35 3.13
N GLU A 44 2.71 6.77 3.81
CA GLU A 44 4.09 7.26 3.71
C GLU A 44 4.66 7.15 2.30
N LEU A 45 5.48 8.14 1.97
CA LEU A 45 6.28 8.11 0.76
C LEU A 45 7.42 7.11 0.96
N CYS A 46 7.34 5.99 0.26
CA CYS A 46 8.42 5.01 0.22
C CYS A 46 9.49 5.48 -0.77
N GLU A 47 10.63 5.95 -0.24
CA GLU A 47 11.77 6.35 -1.06
C GLU A 47 12.59 5.14 -1.53
N GLY A 48 12.92 5.12 -2.82
CA GLY A 48 13.72 4.06 -3.46
C GLY A 48 12.94 3.28 -4.51
N SER A 49 13.66 2.45 -5.26
CA SER A 49 13.08 1.56 -6.27
C SER A 49 12.38 0.37 -5.63
N GLU A 50 11.63 -0.37 -6.44
CA GLU A 50 11.03 -1.63 -6.03
C GLU A 50 12.09 -2.61 -5.52
N LEU A 51 11.69 -3.46 -4.58
CA LEU A 51 12.56 -4.52 -4.05
C LEU A 51 13.00 -5.48 -5.16
N LEU A 52 12.12 -5.74 -6.13
CA LEU A 52 12.41 -6.61 -7.27
C LEU A 52 13.60 -6.08 -8.09
N ASP A 53 13.61 -4.77 -8.38
CA ASP A 53 14.71 -4.14 -9.09
C ASP A 53 16.03 -4.32 -8.35
N ARG A 54 16.03 -4.13 -7.02
CA ARG A 54 17.23 -4.34 -6.19
C ARG A 54 17.73 -5.78 -6.24
N ILE A 55 16.82 -6.77 -6.27
CA ILE A 55 17.17 -8.19 -6.38
C ILE A 55 17.81 -8.47 -7.74
N LEU A 56 17.23 -7.96 -8.82
CA LEU A 56 17.72 -8.15 -10.18
C LEU A 56 19.07 -7.46 -10.40
N SER A 57 19.29 -6.26 -9.85
CA SER A 57 20.58 -5.58 -9.91
C SER A 57 21.70 -6.38 -9.24
N ARG A 58 21.45 -7.02 -8.08
CA ARG A 58 22.46 -7.85 -7.40
C ARG A 58 22.84 -9.11 -8.18
N ARG A 59 21.90 -9.71 -8.92
CA ARG A 59 22.19 -10.87 -9.79
C ARG A 59 23.12 -10.52 -10.94
N LYS A 60 23.01 -9.32 -11.52
CA LYS A 60 23.92 -8.87 -12.58
C LYS A 60 25.37 -8.67 -12.13
N VAL A 61 25.61 -8.47 -10.84
CA VAL A 61 26.96 -8.22 -10.29
C VAL A 61 27.76 -9.50 -10.07
N HIS A 62 27.13 -10.69 -10.04
CA HIS A 62 27.80 -11.97 -9.76
C HIS A 62 27.98 -12.86 -11.01
N GLY A 63 27.75 -12.30 -12.22
CA GLY A 63 27.90 -13.01 -13.49
C GLY A 63 29.12 -12.58 -14.30
N GLY A 64 30.23 -12.24 -13.63
CA GLY A 64 31.54 -11.98 -14.23
C GLY A 64 32.49 -13.14 -13.99
#